data_AF-A0A7D4PZD5-F1
#
_entry.id   AF-A0A7D4PZD5-F1
#
_cell.length_a   1.000
_cell.length_b   1.000
_cell.length_c   1.000
_cell.angle_alpha   90.00
_cell.angle_beta   90.00
_cell.angle_gamma   90.00
#
_symmetry.space_group_name_H-M   'P 1'
#
loop_
_entity.id
_entity.type
_entity.pdbx_description
1 polymer ?
#
loop_
_entity_poly.entity_id
_entity_poly.type
_entity_poly.pdbx_seq_one_letter_code
_entity_poly.pdbx_strand_id
1 'polypeptide(L)'
;MTRPSFAAQREQLRRGHFIRVVNYHSTPNGARDELAKELAGFARDYAPVTLEDLDQLFETGTWHKEKPGLIPVFYEGYRNSATVAAPLCDELGITGWFPIATSFVDCDPEYQEAFARAHWISLVEEDTRGGRIAMNWDEVHDLSKRHVVYPHTAHHEGFDSAVSDADIQREVVDSKRALEAVTGQEAPAFVWLHGSSYGQSPRHDAAVKDAGYRYQFANTMIHRVN
;
A
#
# COMPACT_ATOMS: atom_id res chain seq x y z
N MET A 1 23.68 5.62 -10.91
CA MET A 1 23.01 6.89 -11.27
C MET A 1 23.61 8.02 -10.44
N THR A 2 23.99 9.13 -11.07
CA THR A 2 24.39 10.36 -10.38
C THR A 2 23.19 10.94 -9.64
N ARG A 3 23.36 11.30 -8.35
CA ARG A 3 22.30 11.95 -7.58
C ARG A 3 21.95 13.29 -8.25
N PRO A 4 20.66 13.60 -8.48
CA PRO A 4 20.27 14.86 -9.09
C PRO A 4 20.73 16.04 -8.22
N SER A 5 21.19 17.12 -8.86
CA SER A 5 21.60 18.33 -8.14
C SER A 5 20.40 18.99 -7.48
N PHE A 6 20.63 19.80 -6.44
CA PHE A 6 19.58 20.59 -5.79
C PHE A 6 18.80 21.45 -6.80
N ALA A 7 19.49 22.04 -7.78
CA ALA A 7 18.85 22.84 -8.83
C ALA A 7 17.89 22.00 -9.68
N ALA A 8 18.29 20.78 -10.05
CA ALA A 8 17.44 19.85 -10.80
C ALA A 8 16.22 19.42 -9.97
N GLN A 9 16.40 19.03 -8.71
CA GLN A 9 15.30 18.66 -7.81
C GLN A 9 14.31 19.82 -7.61
N ARG A 10 14.81 21.03 -7.37
CA ARG A 10 13.98 22.23 -7.21
C ARG A 10 13.17 22.52 -8.48
N GLU A 11 13.74 22.34 -9.66
CA GLU A 11 13.03 22.54 -10.92
C GLU A 11 11.92 21.51 -11.12
N GLN A 12 12.18 20.23 -10.82
CA GLN A 12 11.14 19.18 -10.88
C GLN A 12 9.98 19.53 -9.93
N LEU A 13 10.29 19.92 -8.68
CA LEU A 13 9.26 20.33 -7.72
C LEU A 13 8.44 21.54 -8.20
N ARG A 14 9.10 22.57 -8.77
CA ARG A 14 8.43 23.76 -9.31
C ARG A 14 7.50 23.43 -10.48
N ARG A 15 7.87 22.45 -11.29
CA ARG A 15 7.04 21.96 -12.40
C ARG A 15 5.95 20.98 -11.97
N GLY A 16 5.84 20.67 -10.68
CA GLY A 16 4.87 19.69 -10.19
C GLY A 16 5.24 18.25 -10.51
N HIS A 17 6.49 17.98 -10.89
CA HIS A 17 6.97 16.65 -11.25
C HIS A 17 7.36 15.87 -9.99
N PHE A 18 6.36 15.60 -9.17
CA PHE A 18 6.46 14.76 -7.98
C PHE A 18 5.23 13.88 -7.88
N ILE A 19 5.36 12.82 -7.08
CA ILE A 19 4.23 12.00 -6.65
C ILE A 19 3.95 12.32 -5.18
N ARG A 20 2.68 12.49 -4.83
CA ARG A 20 2.20 12.52 -3.46
C ARG A 20 1.59 11.18 -3.10
N VAL A 21 1.87 10.71 -1.89
CA VAL A 21 1.25 9.53 -1.32
C VAL A 21 0.35 10.01 -0.17
N VAL A 22 -0.90 9.54 -0.15
CA VAL A 22 -1.86 9.88 0.91
C VAL A 22 -2.33 8.58 1.56
N ASN A 23 -2.15 8.48 2.86
CA ASN A 23 -2.36 7.24 3.60
C ASN A 23 -3.73 7.25 4.28
N TYR A 24 -4.53 6.24 3.97
CA TYR A 24 -5.80 5.91 4.60
C TYR A 24 -5.69 4.55 5.28
N HIS A 25 -6.53 4.33 6.29
CA HIS A 25 -6.66 3.03 6.97
C HIS A 25 -8.11 2.57 6.79
N SER A 26 -8.85 2.38 7.88
CA SER A 26 -10.29 2.08 7.84
C SER A 26 -11.07 3.19 7.12
N THR A 27 -11.93 2.80 6.19
CA THR A 27 -12.82 3.69 5.41
C THR A 27 -14.29 3.37 5.70
N PRO A 28 -14.77 3.65 6.93
CA PRO A 28 -16.11 3.30 7.36
C PRO A 28 -17.19 3.90 6.45
N ASN A 29 -18.33 3.21 6.35
CA ASN A 29 -19.42 3.66 5.49
C ASN A 29 -19.98 5.02 5.97
N GLY A 30 -19.99 5.27 7.28
CA GLY A 30 -20.37 6.56 7.85
C GLY A 30 -19.53 7.75 7.37
N ALA A 31 -18.29 7.51 6.91
CA ALA A 31 -17.39 8.55 6.37
C ALA A 31 -17.32 8.55 4.82
N ARG A 32 -18.13 7.73 4.14
CA ARG A 32 -18.08 7.56 2.67
C ARG A 32 -18.17 8.90 1.93
N ASP A 33 -19.08 9.78 2.32
CA ASP A 33 -19.30 11.05 1.62
C ASP A 33 -18.14 12.04 1.80
N GLU A 34 -17.44 11.97 2.93
CA GLU A 34 -16.23 12.76 3.17
C GLU A 34 -15.08 12.26 2.31
N LEU A 35 -14.85 10.93 2.31
CA LEU A 35 -13.87 10.30 1.45
C LEU A 35 -14.14 10.56 -0.03
N ALA A 36 -15.40 10.48 -0.47
CA ALA A 36 -15.78 10.76 -1.86
C ALA A 36 -15.46 12.20 -2.28
N LYS A 37 -15.73 13.19 -1.41
CA LYS A 37 -15.39 14.60 -1.67
C LYS A 37 -13.88 14.80 -1.75
N GLU A 38 -13.12 14.14 -0.88
CA GLU A 38 -11.65 14.22 -0.86
C GLU A 38 -11.05 13.61 -2.13
N LEU A 39 -11.43 12.37 -2.47
CA LEU A 39 -10.97 11.69 -3.68
C LEU A 39 -11.40 12.43 -4.95
N ALA A 40 -12.58 13.05 -4.99
CA ALA A 40 -13.01 13.87 -6.13
C ALA A 40 -12.15 15.13 -6.27
N GLY A 41 -11.75 15.76 -5.16
CA GLY A 41 -10.78 16.85 -5.15
C GLY A 41 -9.43 16.41 -5.70
N PHE A 42 -8.98 15.21 -5.33
CA PHE A 42 -7.77 14.60 -5.84
C PHE A 42 -7.81 14.30 -7.34
N ALA A 43 -8.88 13.67 -7.84
CA ALA A 43 -9.06 13.42 -9.28
C ALA A 43 -9.08 14.73 -10.10
N ARG A 44 -9.58 15.82 -9.52
CA ARG A 44 -9.56 17.14 -10.15
C ARG A 44 -8.14 17.71 -10.25
N ASP A 45 -7.36 17.66 -9.17
CA ASP A 45 -6.11 18.42 -9.05
C ASP A 45 -4.83 17.61 -9.36
N TYR A 46 -4.91 16.29 -9.32
CA TYR A 46 -3.78 15.37 -9.50
C TYR A 46 -4.03 14.36 -10.61
N ALA A 47 -2.95 13.73 -11.08
CA ALA A 47 -3.04 12.56 -11.94
C ALA A 47 -2.93 11.29 -11.10
N PRO A 48 -3.89 10.35 -11.21
CA PRO A 48 -3.76 9.02 -10.60
C PRO A 48 -2.50 8.33 -11.10
N VAL A 49 -1.81 7.65 -10.19
CA VAL A 49 -0.56 6.93 -10.45
C VAL A 49 -0.84 5.43 -10.49
N THR A 50 -0.65 4.85 -11.66
CA THR A 50 -0.59 3.40 -11.90
C THR A 50 0.79 2.85 -11.57
N LEU A 51 0.94 1.53 -11.62
CA LEU A 51 2.23 0.89 -11.44
C LEU A 51 3.22 1.28 -12.55
N GLU A 52 2.73 1.35 -13.78
CA GLU A 52 3.49 1.71 -14.97
C GLU A 52 3.99 3.17 -14.90
N ASP A 53 3.16 4.07 -14.37
CA ASP A 53 3.55 5.46 -14.14
C ASP A 53 4.72 5.57 -13.15
N LEU A 54 4.68 4.74 -12.08
CA LEU A 54 5.73 4.69 -11.08
C LEU A 54 7.02 4.08 -11.65
N ASP A 55 6.92 3.03 -12.47
CA ASP A 55 8.07 2.47 -13.19
C ASP A 55 8.73 3.50 -14.07
N GLN A 56 7.94 4.16 -14.93
CA GLN A 56 8.46 5.17 -15.83
C GLN A 56 9.16 6.30 -15.07
N LEU A 57 8.61 6.73 -13.92
CA LEU A 57 9.26 7.75 -13.11
C LEU A 57 10.63 7.28 -12.60
N PHE A 58 10.73 6.06 -12.06
CA PHE A 58 11.99 5.55 -11.52
C PHE A 58 13.01 5.19 -12.61
N GLU A 59 12.57 4.77 -13.79
CA GLU A 59 13.41 4.45 -14.93
C GLU A 59 13.97 5.70 -15.60
N THR A 60 13.13 6.71 -15.80
CA THR A 60 13.49 7.92 -16.57
C THR A 60 13.90 9.10 -15.70
N GLY A 61 13.57 9.07 -14.40
CA GLY A 61 13.74 10.19 -13.47
C GLY A 61 12.81 11.39 -13.77
N THR A 62 11.81 11.22 -14.64
CA THR A 62 10.94 12.31 -15.10
C THR A 62 9.48 11.92 -14.95
N TRP A 63 8.68 12.81 -14.36
CA TRP A 63 7.22 12.66 -14.33
C TRP A 63 6.64 13.08 -15.69
N HIS A 64 5.84 12.20 -16.30
CA HIS A 64 5.42 12.36 -17.70
C HIS A 64 4.02 13.00 -17.87
N LYS A 65 3.24 13.14 -16.80
CA LYS A 65 1.89 13.73 -16.86
C LYS A 65 1.92 15.22 -16.53
N GLU A 66 0.92 15.95 -17.02
CA GLU A 66 0.80 17.40 -16.82
C GLU A 66 0.51 17.79 -15.36
N LYS A 67 -0.33 17.03 -14.66
CA LYS A 67 -0.64 17.23 -13.24
C LYS A 67 0.32 16.44 -12.36
N PRO A 68 0.62 16.90 -11.13
CA PRO A 68 1.39 16.10 -10.19
C PRO A 68 0.74 14.75 -9.92
N GLY A 69 1.54 13.72 -9.68
CA GLY A 69 1.04 12.38 -9.41
C GLY A 69 0.46 12.24 -8.00
N LEU A 70 -0.52 11.37 -7.84
CA LEU A 70 -1.09 10.99 -6.55
C LEU A 70 -1.30 9.48 -6.45
N ILE A 71 -0.87 8.90 -5.33
CA ILE A 71 -1.15 7.55 -4.89
C ILE A 71 -1.97 7.62 -3.59
N PRO A 72 -3.29 7.37 -3.61
CA PRO A 72 -4.03 7.07 -2.40
C PRO A 72 -3.75 5.61 -1.98
N VAL A 73 -3.30 5.43 -0.75
CA VAL A 73 -2.93 4.13 -0.19
C VAL A 73 -3.91 3.76 0.93
N PHE A 74 -4.51 2.58 0.86
CA PHE A 74 -5.48 2.09 1.85
C PHE A 74 -4.92 0.86 2.55
N TYR A 75 -4.44 1.07 3.78
CA TYR A 75 -3.64 0.10 4.53
C TYR A 75 -4.45 -1.02 5.20
N GLU A 76 -3.70 -2.03 5.64
CA GLU A 76 -4.06 -3.15 6.54
C GLU A 76 -4.98 -4.22 5.94
N GLY A 77 -5.86 -3.85 5.00
CA GLY A 77 -6.75 -4.79 4.33
C GLY A 77 -8.16 -4.88 4.95
N TYR A 78 -8.67 -3.78 5.50
CA TYR A 78 -10.06 -3.69 5.96
C TYR A 78 -11.05 -4.04 4.86
N ARG A 79 -12.13 -4.71 5.22
CA ARG A 79 -13.27 -4.99 4.35
C ARG A 79 -13.84 -3.72 3.75
N ASN A 80 -13.90 -2.65 4.54
CA ASN A 80 -14.43 -1.38 4.08
C ASN A 80 -13.57 -0.72 2.98
N SER A 81 -12.29 -1.06 2.86
CA SER A 81 -11.46 -0.68 1.71
C SER A 81 -12.00 -1.26 0.40
N ALA A 82 -12.52 -2.50 0.40
CA ALA A 82 -13.17 -3.08 -0.77
C ALA A 82 -14.61 -2.60 -1.00
N THR A 83 -15.35 -2.25 0.06
CA THR A 83 -16.77 -1.88 -0.09
C THR A 83 -17.03 -0.38 -0.17
N VAL A 84 -16.05 0.46 0.18
CA VAL A 84 -16.17 1.92 0.20
C VAL A 84 -15.06 2.56 -0.63
N ALA A 85 -13.79 2.35 -0.27
CA ALA A 85 -12.68 3.03 -0.93
C ALA A 85 -12.52 2.65 -2.41
N ALA A 86 -12.43 1.35 -2.70
CA ALA A 86 -12.23 0.86 -4.06
C ALA A 86 -13.36 1.27 -5.03
N PRO A 87 -14.66 1.13 -4.68
CA PRO A 87 -15.73 1.61 -5.55
C PRO A 87 -15.66 3.12 -5.82
N LEU A 88 -15.28 3.93 -4.83
CA LEU A 88 -15.07 5.38 -5.04
C LEU A 88 -13.88 5.65 -5.96
N CYS A 89 -12.79 4.90 -5.80
CA CYS A 89 -11.65 4.96 -6.71
C CYS A 89 -12.07 4.63 -8.15
N ASP A 90 -12.87 3.57 -8.34
CA ASP A 90 -13.38 3.16 -9.65
C ASP A 90 -14.29 4.23 -10.28
N GLU A 91 -15.23 4.79 -9.49
CA GLU A 91 -16.14 5.86 -9.92
C GLU A 91 -15.38 7.11 -10.40
N LEU A 92 -14.23 7.40 -9.79
CA LEU A 92 -13.43 8.59 -10.03
C LEU A 92 -12.25 8.35 -11.00
N GLY A 93 -12.06 7.13 -11.49
CA GLY A 93 -10.94 6.76 -12.36
C GLY A 93 -9.58 6.84 -11.66
N ILE A 94 -9.54 6.57 -10.36
CA ILE A 94 -8.33 6.57 -9.53
C ILE A 94 -7.82 5.13 -9.36
N THR A 95 -6.53 4.91 -9.53
CA THR A 95 -5.88 3.67 -9.09
C THR A 95 -5.57 3.76 -7.60
N GLY A 96 -6.32 3.02 -6.78
CA GLY A 96 -5.98 2.82 -5.37
C GLY A 96 -4.81 1.84 -5.20
N TRP A 97 -4.06 2.01 -4.12
CA TRP A 97 -2.94 1.14 -3.75
C TRP A 97 -3.25 0.50 -2.38
N PHE A 98 -3.23 -0.81 -2.30
CA PHE A 98 -3.76 -1.56 -1.16
C PHE A 98 -2.69 -2.49 -0.58
N PRO A 99 -1.90 -1.99 0.39
CA PRO A 99 -1.04 -2.81 1.22
C PRO A 99 -1.85 -3.67 2.20
N ILE A 100 -1.72 -5.00 2.11
CA ILE A 100 -2.54 -5.99 2.84
C ILE A 100 -1.73 -6.71 3.91
N ALA A 101 -2.20 -6.69 5.17
CA ALA A 101 -1.69 -7.60 6.20
C ALA A 101 -2.32 -8.99 5.98
N THR A 102 -1.59 -9.92 5.36
CA THR A 102 -2.19 -11.15 4.82
C THR A 102 -2.82 -12.05 5.89
N SER A 103 -2.24 -12.11 7.09
CA SER A 103 -2.82 -12.89 8.19
C SER A 103 -4.09 -12.26 8.75
N PHE A 104 -4.31 -10.96 8.57
CA PHE A 104 -5.57 -10.33 8.98
C PHE A 104 -6.72 -10.72 8.05
N VAL A 105 -6.45 -10.77 6.74
CA VAL A 105 -7.39 -11.25 5.70
C VAL A 105 -7.68 -12.74 5.86
N ASP A 106 -6.67 -13.53 6.23
CA ASP A 106 -6.81 -14.98 6.42
C ASP A 106 -7.46 -15.36 7.77
N CYS A 107 -7.44 -14.45 8.75
CA CYS A 107 -8.00 -14.69 10.08
C CYS A 107 -9.52 -14.91 10.02
N ASP A 108 -10.01 -15.95 10.70
CA ASP A 108 -11.44 -16.19 10.84
C ASP A 108 -12.13 -14.94 11.42
N PRO A 109 -13.25 -14.47 10.84
CA PRO A 109 -14.01 -13.34 11.35
C PRO A 109 -14.24 -13.32 12.86
N GLU A 110 -14.39 -14.48 13.52
CA GLU A 110 -14.58 -14.54 14.97
C GLU A 110 -13.37 -14.06 15.78
N TYR A 111 -12.15 -14.13 15.22
CA TYR A 111 -10.90 -13.73 15.87
C TYR A 111 -10.31 -12.42 15.34
N GLN A 112 -10.90 -11.82 14.29
CA GLN A 112 -10.34 -10.63 13.63
C GLN A 112 -10.20 -9.42 14.57
N GLU A 113 -11.13 -9.21 15.50
CA GLU A 113 -11.00 -8.12 16.47
C GLU A 113 -9.81 -8.36 17.42
N ALA A 114 -9.65 -9.59 17.92
CA ALA A 114 -8.54 -9.95 18.78
C ALA A 114 -7.20 -9.85 18.04
N PHE A 115 -7.15 -10.30 16.78
CA PHE A 115 -6.01 -10.15 15.90
C PHE A 115 -5.64 -8.68 15.73
N ALA A 116 -6.60 -7.82 15.34
CA ALA A 116 -6.35 -6.41 15.10
C ALA A 116 -5.74 -5.72 16.33
N ARG A 117 -6.29 -6.00 17.52
CA ARG A 117 -5.78 -5.48 18.79
C ARG A 117 -4.36 -5.96 19.13
N ALA A 118 -4.03 -7.20 18.79
CA ALA A 118 -2.70 -7.78 19.02
C ALA A 118 -1.64 -7.25 18.04
N HIS A 119 -2.07 -6.81 16.85
CA HIS A 119 -1.19 -6.47 15.73
C HIS A 119 -1.29 -4.99 15.33
N TRP A 120 -1.63 -4.08 16.25
CA TRP A 120 -1.63 -2.63 16.02
C TRP A 120 -2.54 -2.12 14.88
N ILE A 121 -3.59 -2.88 14.56
CA ILE A 121 -4.58 -2.50 13.54
C ILE A 121 -5.72 -1.73 14.23
N SER A 122 -5.93 -0.48 13.82
CA SER A 122 -6.85 0.44 14.51
C SER A 122 -8.29 0.30 14.04
N LEU A 123 -9.18 -0.13 14.93
CA LEU A 123 -10.61 -0.30 14.62
C LEU A 123 -11.41 0.97 14.94
N VAL A 124 -12.32 1.37 14.05
CA VAL A 124 -13.34 2.39 14.38
C VAL A 124 -14.60 1.73 14.95
N GLU A 125 -15.52 2.52 15.51
CA GLU A 125 -16.74 2.00 16.13
C GLU A 125 -17.56 1.10 15.19
N GLU A 126 -17.62 1.43 13.89
CA GLU A 126 -18.33 0.60 12.91
C GLU A 126 -17.70 -0.80 12.74
N ASP A 127 -16.37 -0.90 12.86
CA ASP A 127 -15.64 -2.15 12.73
C ASP A 127 -15.91 -3.11 13.91
N THR A 128 -16.35 -2.59 15.07
CA THR A 128 -16.60 -3.38 16.29
C THR A 128 -18.06 -3.79 16.47
N ARG A 129 -18.94 -3.54 15.49
CA ARG A 129 -20.38 -3.87 15.57
C ARG A 129 -20.71 -5.34 15.27
N GLY A 130 -19.69 -6.18 15.09
CA GLY A 130 -19.80 -7.60 14.77
C GLY A 130 -19.79 -7.88 13.27
N GLY A 131 -19.38 -9.09 12.92
CA GLY A 131 -19.15 -9.52 11.54
C GLY A 131 -17.68 -9.46 11.14
N ARG A 132 -17.43 -9.56 9.83
CA ARG A 132 -16.07 -9.60 9.27
C ARG A 132 -15.52 -8.19 9.08
N ILE A 133 -14.33 -7.94 9.64
CA ILE A 133 -13.61 -6.67 9.67
C ILE A 133 -12.64 -6.56 8.49
N ALA A 134 -11.88 -7.61 8.20
CA ALA A 134 -10.91 -7.65 7.10
C ALA A 134 -11.57 -8.10 5.79
N MET A 135 -10.97 -7.78 4.64
CA MET A 135 -11.34 -8.39 3.37
C MET A 135 -11.24 -9.93 3.43
N ASN A 136 -11.87 -10.61 2.48
CA ASN A 136 -11.57 -12.01 2.18
C ASN A 136 -10.74 -12.11 0.91
N TRP A 137 -10.22 -13.29 0.61
CA TRP A 137 -9.36 -13.49 -0.56
C TRP A 137 -10.05 -13.22 -1.90
N ASP A 138 -11.36 -13.46 -2.01
CA ASP A 138 -12.13 -13.12 -3.22
C ASP A 138 -12.19 -11.61 -3.46
N GLU A 139 -12.42 -10.83 -2.39
CA GLU A 139 -12.41 -9.36 -2.44
C GLU A 139 -11.01 -8.83 -2.79
N VAL A 140 -9.95 -9.42 -2.26
CA VAL A 140 -8.56 -9.08 -2.62
C VAL A 140 -8.27 -9.40 -4.10
N HIS A 141 -8.73 -10.55 -4.58
CA HIS A 141 -8.63 -10.92 -5.99
C HIS A 141 -9.35 -9.91 -6.88
N ASP A 142 -10.60 -9.56 -6.56
CA ASP A 142 -11.39 -8.58 -7.33
C ASP A 142 -10.76 -7.19 -7.33
N LEU A 143 -10.25 -6.74 -6.17
CA LEU A 143 -9.52 -5.49 -6.02
C LEU A 143 -8.33 -5.40 -6.98
N SER A 144 -7.56 -6.48 -7.09
CA SER A 144 -6.35 -6.55 -7.92
C SER A 144 -6.60 -6.37 -9.41
N LYS A 145 -7.84 -6.50 -9.89
CA LYS A 145 -8.19 -6.34 -11.31
C LYS A 145 -8.08 -4.89 -11.79
N ARG A 146 -8.17 -3.92 -10.89
CA ARG A 146 -8.17 -2.47 -11.20
C ARG A 146 -7.22 -1.63 -10.34
N HIS A 147 -6.66 -2.23 -9.29
CA HIS A 147 -5.87 -1.55 -8.29
C HIS A 147 -4.57 -2.29 -8.00
N VAL A 148 -3.60 -1.60 -7.40
CA VAL A 148 -2.32 -2.21 -7.05
C VAL A 148 -2.44 -2.84 -5.67
N VAL A 149 -2.20 -4.15 -5.58
CA VAL A 149 -2.23 -4.91 -4.33
C VAL A 149 -0.83 -5.40 -4.00
N TYR A 150 -0.44 -5.27 -2.74
CA TYR A 150 0.87 -5.71 -2.29
C TYR A 150 0.87 -5.97 -0.77
N PRO A 151 1.84 -6.68 -0.20
CA PRO A 151 1.81 -7.01 1.22
C PRO A 151 2.24 -5.85 2.11
N HIS A 152 1.55 -5.73 3.23
CA HIS A 152 1.91 -4.97 4.43
C HIS A 152 2.40 -5.89 5.52
N THR A 153 3.34 -6.76 5.17
CA THR A 153 3.69 -7.96 5.96
C THR A 153 2.54 -8.95 6.10
N ALA A 154 2.73 -10.04 6.85
CA ALA A 154 1.68 -10.99 7.17
C ALA A 154 0.93 -10.57 8.44
N HIS A 155 1.65 -10.32 9.53
CA HIS A 155 1.10 -10.03 10.86
C HIS A 155 1.12 -8.55 11.23
N HIS A 156 1.27 -7.66 10.25
CA HIS A 156 1.42 -6.22 10.48
C HIS A 156 2.62 -5.94 11.40
N GLU A 157 3.80 -6.44 11.02
CA GLU A 157 5.04 -6.38 11.80
C GLU A 157 6.03 -5.35 11.27
N GLY A 158 6.87 -4.82 12.18
CA GLY A 158 7.98 -3.93 11.85
C GLY A 158 9.24 -4.73 11.54
N PHE A 159 10.23 -4.09 10.93
CA PHE A 159 11.54 -4.74 10.75
C PHE A 159 12.28 -4.94 12.08
N ASP A 160 11.93 -4.18 13.12
CA ASP A 160 12.50 -4.28 14.47
C ASP A 160 11.84 -5.39 15.31
N SER A 161 10.66 -5.85 14.94
CA SER A 161 9.98 -7.01 15.54
C SER A 161 10.19 -8.30 14.74
N ALA A 162 10.38 -8.24 13.42
CA ALA A 162 10.68 -9.39 12.56
C ALA A 162 12.14 -9.86 12.66
N VAL A 163 12.57 -10.35 13.82
CA VAL A 163 14.00 -10.56 14.13
C VAL A 163 14.58 -11.92 13.69
N SER A 164 13.76 -12.96 13.55
CA SER A 164 14.22 -14.30 13.16
C SER A 164 14.10 -14.54 11.65
N ASP A 165 14.82 -15.55 11.13
CA ASP A 165 14.69 -15.93 9.70
C ASP A 165 13.28 -16.41 9.39
N ALA A 166 12.62 -17.07 10.35
CA ALA A 166 11.23 -17.49 10.22
C ALA A 166 10.27 -16.29 10.17
N ASP A 167 10.53 -15.23 10.94
CA ASP A 167 9.73 -14.01 10.87
C ASP A 167 9.92 -13.33 9.51
N ILE A 168 11.16 -13.14 9.06
CA ILE A 168 11.43 -12.52 7.76
C ILE A 168 10.81 -13.34 6.61
N GLN A 169 10.93 -14.67 6.65
CA GLN A 169 10.33 -15.55 5.65
C GLN A 169 8.80 -15.36 5.60
N ARG A 170 8.15 -15.33 6.77
CA ARG A 170 6.70 -15.17 6.91
C ARG A 170 6.24 -13.78 6.48
N GLU A 171 6.86 -12.75 7.01
CA GLU A 171 6.45 -11.35 6.85
C GLU A 171 6.77 -10.81 5.45
N VAL A 172 7.88 -11.23 4.83
CA VAL A 172 8.34 -10.66 3.56
C VAL A 172 8.04 -11.57 2.37
N VAL A 173 8.38 -12.86 2.47
CA VAL A 173 8.37 -13.76 1.32
C VAL A 173 7.03 -14.46 1.18
N ASP A 174 6.51 -15.05 2.25
CA ASP A 174 5.28 -15.83 2.19
C ASP A 174 4.05 -14.93 2.06
N SER A 175 4.05 -13.74 2.65
CA SER A 175 3.01 -12.72 2.42
C SER A 175 2.92 -12.31 0.94
N LYS A 176 4.06 -12.18 0.24
CA LYS A 176 4.10 -11.98 -1.22
C LYS A 176 3.41 -13.12 -1.94
N ARG A 177 3.89 -14.35 -1.68
CA ARG A 177 3.43 -15.56 -2.37
C ARG A 177 1.93 -15.78 -2.17
N ALA A 178 1.41 -15.52 -0.98
CA ALA A 178 -0.01 -15.62 -0.70
C ALA A 178 -0.83 -14.68 -1.58
N LEU A 179 -0.42 -13.42 -1.69
CA LEU A 179 -1.10 -12.44 -2.56
C LEU A 179 -1.00 -12.83 -4.03
N GLU A 180 0.20 -13.16 -4.52
CA GLU A 180 0.38 -13.53 -5.94
C GLU A 180 -0.39 -14.78 -6.32
N ALA A 181 -0.51 -15.75 -5.40
CA ALA A 181 -1.31 -16.95 -5.61
C ALA A 181 -2.81 -16.66 -5.76
N VAL A 182 -3.33 -15.67 -5.01
CA VAL A 182 -4.74 -15.27 -5.06
C VAL A 182 -5.04 -14.35 -6.24
N THR A 183 -4.17 -13.38 -6.50
CA THR A 183 -4.39 -12.38 -7.56
C THR A 183 -4.00 -12.88 -8.94
N GLY A 184 -3.08 -13.85 -9.03
CA GLY A 184 -2.44 -14.27 -10.28
C GLY A 184 -1.54 -13.18 -10.90
N GLN A 185 -1.20 -12.16 -10.12
CA GLN A 185 -0.41 -10.99 -10.54
C GLN A 185 0.78 -10.81 -9.61
N GLU A 186 1.84 -10.18 -10.11
CA GLU A 186 2.99 -9.81 -9.28
C GLU A 186 2.56 -8.81 -8.19
N ALA A 187 3.06 -8.99 -6.97
CA ALA A 187 2.98 -7.98 -5.91
C ALA A 187 4.26 -7.10 -5.97
N PRO A 188 4.19 -5.90 -6.56
CA PRO A 188 5.39 -5.18 -6.98
C PRO A 188 6.08 -4.39 -5.86
N ALA A 189 5.38 -4.17 -4.74
CA ALA A 189 5.80 -3.29 -3.66
C ALA A 189 5.74 -4.02 -2.31
N PHE A 190 6.32 -3.42 -1.29
CA PHE A 190 6.30 -3.94 0.09
C PHE A 190 6.27 -2.78 1.09
N VAL A 191 5.71 -3.00 2.28
CA VAL A 191 5.74 -2.02 3.36
C VAL A 191 5.75 -2.68 4.74
N TRP A 192 6.71 -2.28 5.57
CA TRP A 192 6.78 -2.64 7.00
C TRP A 192 5.77 -1.85 7.83
N LEU A 193 5.30 -2.41 8.95
CA LEU A 193 4.66 -1.61 10.00
C LEU A 193 5.55 -0.42 10.36
N HIS A 194 4.92 0.71 10.66
CA HIS A 194 5.56 2.00 10.92
C HIS A 194 6.40 2.57 9.76
N GLY A 195 6.35 1.98 8.56
CA GLY A 195 6.88 2.56 7.33
C GLY A 195 8.39 2.79 7.36
N SER A 196 9.15 1.82 7.87
CA SER A 196 10.61 1.88 7.89
C SER A 196 11.23 1.94 6.49
N SER A 197 12.34 2.67 6.37
CA SER A 197 13.00 2.92 5.09
C SER A 197 13.88 1.76 4.65
N TYR A 198 13.93 1.51 3.34
CA TYR A 198 14.91 0.61 2.76
C TYR A 198 16.33 1.19 2.93
N GLY A 199 17.29 0.35 3.28
CA GLY A 199 18.68 0.74 3.57
C GLY A 199 18.99 0.90 5.06
N GLN A 200 18.02 0.63 5.94
CA GLN A 200 18.22 0.70 7.40
C GLN A 200 18.75 -0.61 8.00
N SER A 201 18.61 -1.75 7.29
CA SER A 201 19.01 -3.05 7.81
C SER A 201 19.38 -4.00 6.67
N PRO A 202 20.68 -4.30 6.47
CA PRO A 202 21.13 -5.15 5.36
C PRO A 202 20.43 -6.51 5.27
N ARG A 203 20.04 -7.10 6.40
CA ARG A 203 19.34 -8.39 6.45
C ARG A 203 17.90 -8.30 5.93
N HIS A 204 17.14 -7.30 6.37
CA HIS A 204 15.76 -7.09 5.93
C HIS A 204 15.72 -6.59 4.49
N ASP A 205 16.64 -5.68 4.13
CA ASP A 205 16.77 -5.15 2.78
C ASP A 205 17.08 -6.29 1.79
N ALA A 206 17.97 -7.22 2.15
CA ALA A 206 18.24 -8.42 1.35
C ALA A 206 16.99 -9.28 1.17
N ALA A 207 16.18 -9.50 2.21
CA ALA A 207 14.95 -10.28 2.08
C ALA A 207 13.93 -9.63 1.14
N VAL A 208 13.74 -8.30 1.24
CA VAL A 208 12.85 -7.55 0.34
C VAL A 208 13.35 -7.63 -1.10
N LYS A 209 14.66 -7.49 -1.31
CA LYS A 209 15.30 -7.62 -2.62
C LYS A 209 15.19 -9.03 -3.20
N ASP A 210 15.52 -10.05 -2.42
CA ASP A 210 15.55 -11.45 -2.85
C ASP A 210 14.13 -12.00 -3.09
N ALA A 211 13.12 -11.47 -2.40
CA ALA A 211 11.71 -11.71 -2.72
C ALA A 211 11.28 -11.09 -4.06
N GLY A 212 12.13 -10.27 -4.68
CA GLY A 212 11.88 -9.64 -5.98
C GLY A 212 10.91 -8.47 -5.92
N TYR A 213 10.75 -7.79 -4.78
CA TYR A 213 10.00 -6.54 -4.76
C TYR A 213 10.74 -5.46 -5.55
N ARG A 214 10.00 -4.63 -6.27
CA ARG A 214 10.54 -3.51 -7.03
C ARG A 214 10.58 -2.24 -6.19
N TYR A 215 9.63 -2.11 -5.27
CA TYR A 215 9.48 -0.94 -4.41
C TYR A 215 9.30 -1.28 -2.94
N GLN A 216 9.76 -0.39 -2.07
CA GLN A 216 9.38 -0.38 -0.66
C GLN A 216 8.79 0.99 -0.30
N PHE A 217 7.58 1.01 0.23
CA PHE A 217 6.95 2.21 0.75
C PHE A 217 7.42 2.44 2.19
N ALA A 218 7.83 3.67 2.48
CA ALA A 218 8.18 4.16 3.81
C ALA A 218 7.39 5.44 4.11
N ASN A 219 7.39 5.91 5.37
CA ASN A 219 6.59 7.06 5.77
C ASN A 219 6.89 8.36 5.00
N THR A 220 8.12 8.50 4.50
CA THR A 220 8.58 9.75 3.89
C THR A 220 8.90 9.62 2.40
N MET A 221 8.97 8.40 1.86
CA MET A 221 9.31 8.17 0.46
C MET A 221 9.00 6.75 -0.02
N ILE A 222 8.93 6.59 -1.34
CA ILE A 222 8.96 5.29 -2.02
C ILE A 222 10.42 5.02 -2.41
N HIS A 223 10.94 3.86 -2.00
CA HIS A 223 12.27 3.40 -2.36
C HIS A 223 12.20 2.46 -3.57
N ARG A 224 13.10 2.63 -4.54
CA ARG A 224 13.41 1.56 -5.50
C ARG A 224 14.31 0.54 -4.80
N VAL A 225 13.93 -0.73 -4.87
CA VAL A 225 14.72 -1.85 -4.36
C VAL A 225 15.75 -2.23 -5.42
N ASN A 226 17.04 -2.24 -5.05
CA ASN A 226 18.19 -2.38 -5.97
C ASN A 226 19.19 -3.42 -5.49
#